data_AF-A0Z6C5-F1
#
_entry.id   AF-A0Z6C5-F1
#
_cell.length_a   1.000
_cell.length_b   1.000
_cell.length_c   1.000
_cell.angle_alpha   90.00
_cell.angle_beta   90.00
_cell.angle_gamma   90.00
#
_symmetry.space_group_name_H-M   'P 1'
#
loop_
_entity.id
_entity.type
_entity.pdbx_description
1 polymer ?
#
loop_
_entity_poly.entity_id
_entity_poly.type
_entity_poly.pdbx_seq_one_letter_code
_entity_poly.pdbx_strand_id
1 'polypeptide(L)'
;MKKKPSHPQHVIKSSSQKHLIAFALVLILQACAVKPDKAAEQAKGVTVCDAYLIFSMCVQDIDGDNTVDMAYFTDTKEAFMYQEGKQALVGRTMPFHRCAVPLDAGMQATTNRILRRTDLSLAEEISITQELIVNYASAKPAIDACNARFENGESDGKQQAPDFSEFEEDWEQQ
;
A
#
# COMPACT_ATOMS: atom_id res chain seq x y z
N MET A 1 -57.78 -66.28 -12.62
CA MET A 1 -56.32 -66.26 -12.88
C MET A 1 -55.92 -64.92 -13.47
N LYS A 2 -54.66 -64.52 -13.23
CA LYS A 2 -53.91 -63.33 -13.71
C LYS A 2 -54.09 -62.01 -12.94
N LYS A 3 -53.22 -61.85 -11.92
CA LYS A 3 -52.76 -60.56 -11.38
C LYS A 3 -51.94 -59.81 -12.43
N LYS A 4 -52.01 -58.47 -12.43
CA LYS A 4 -50.93 -57.59 -12.87
C LYS A 4 -50.89 -56.32 -11.99
N PRO A 5 -49.72 -55.89 -11.49
CA PRO A 5 -49.57 -54.69 -10.68
C PRO A 5 -49.05 -53.51 -11.52
N SER A 6 -49.39 -52.27 -11.16
CA SER A 6 -48.65 -51.09 -11.64
C SER A 6 -48.87 -49.84 -10.77
N HIS A 7 -47.83 -49.55 -9.97
CA HIS A 7 -47.26 -48.25 -9.54
C HIS A 7 -48.17 -47.04 -9.21
N PRO A 8 -48.02 -46.43 -8.01
CA PRO A 8 -48.45 -45.05 -7.79
C PRO A 8 -47.45 -44.06 -8.40
N GLN A 9 -47.95 -43.03 -9.09
CA GLN A 9 -47.14 -41.91 -9.52
C GLN A 9 -46.91 -40.95 -8.35
N HIS A 10 -45.65 -40.74 -7.98
CA HIS A 10 -45.26 -39.66 -7.07
C HIS A 10 -45.31 -38.33 -7.84
N VAL A 11 -46.32 -37.52 -7.55
CA VAL A 11 -46.36 -36.11 -7.94
C VAL A 11 -45.37 -35.35 -7.04
N ILE A 12 -44.19 -35.03 -7.58
CA ILE A 12 -43.19 -34.23 -6.86
C ILE A 12 -43.55 -32.74 -6.98
N LYS A 13 -43.81 -32.15 -5.83
CA LYS A 13 -44.28 -30.77 -5.60
C LYS A 13 -43.21 -29.75 -6.00
N SER A 14 -43.40 -29.11 -7.16
CA SER A 14 -42.48 -28.17 -7.87
C SER A 14 -42.14 -26.85 -7.14
N SER A 15 -42.70 -26.57 -5.96
CA SER A 15 -42.56 -25.25 -5.31
C SER A 15 -41.27 -25.09 -4.48
N SER A 16 -40.84 -26.11 -3.73
CA SER A 16 -39.62 -26.03 -2.89
C SER A 16 -38.32 -26.02 -3.70
N GLN A 17 -38.34 -26.54 -4.93
CA GLN A 17 -37.16 -26.67 -5.78
C GLN A 17 -36.72 -25.31 -6.34
N LYS A 18 -37.66 -24.39 -6.60
CA LYS A 18 -37.37 -23.04 -7.10
C LYS A 18 -36.68 -22.18 -6.03
N HIS A 19 -37.09 -22.33 -4.77
CA HIS A 19 -36.48 -21.62 -3.64
C HIS A 19 -35.07 -22.15 -3.33
N LEU A 20 -34.85 -23.47 -3.42
CA LEU A 20 -33.53 -24.07 -3.26
C LEU A 20 -32.54 -23.63 -4.35
N ILE A 21 -33.00 -23.53 -5.60
CA ILE A 21 -32.17 -23.06 -6.72
C ILE A 21 -31.82 -21.57 -6.56
N ALA A 22 -32.80 -20.74 -6.16
CA ALA A 22 -32.56 -19.32 -5.90
C ALA A 22 -31.57 -19.10 -4.74
N PHE A 23 -31.68 -19.89 -3.66
CA PHE A 23 -30.75 -19.81 -2.53
C PHE A 23 -29.34 -20.26 -2.92
N ALA A 24 -29.22 -21.31 -3.73
CA ALA A 24 -27.93 -21.76 -4.27
C ALA A 24 -27.27 -20.70 -5.16
N LEU A 25 -28.04 -20.01 -6.00
CA LEU A 25 -27.53 -18.92 -6.85
C LEU A 25 -26.99 -17.73 -6.04
N VAL A 26 -27.67 -17.35 -4.95
CA VAL A 26 -27.20 -16.27 -4.05
C VAL A 26 -25.90 -16.66 -3.33
N LEU A 27 -25.74 -17.93 -2.95
CA LEU A 27 -24.50 -18.42 -2.31
C LEU A 27 -23.32 -18.44 -3.29
N ILE A 28 -23.55 -18.74 -4.58
CA ILE A 28 -22.48 -18.74 -5.60
C ILE A 28 -22.01 -17.32 -5.93
N LEU A 29 -22.88 -16.31 -5.85
CA LEU A 29 -22.55 -14.90 -6.12
C LEU A 29 -21.64 -14.26 -5.05
N GLN A 30 -21.59 -14.79 -3.82
CA GLN A 30 -20.72 -14.29 -2.75
C GLN A 30 -19.26 -14.79 -2.87
N ALA A 31 -19.00 -15.80 -3.71
CA ALA A 31 -17.68 -16.42 -3.83
C ALA A 31 -16.64 -15.59 -4.62
N CYS A 32 -17.05 -14.50 -5.28
CA CYS A 32 -16.16 -13.65 -6.07
C CYS A 32 -15.84 -12.29 -5.43
N ALA A 33 -16.37 -11.98 -4.24
CA ALA A 33 -16.27 -10.64 -3.66
C ALA A 33 -15.09 -10.42 -2.70
N VAL A 34 -14.28 -11.44 -2.43
CA VAL A 34 -13.11 -11.30 -1.55
C VAL A 34 -11.89 -11.83 -2.28
N LYS A 35 -11.24 -10.95 -3.06
CA LYS A 35 -9.78 -11.09 -3.17
C LYS A 35 -9.27 -10.77 -1.77
N PRO A 36 -8.64 -11.72 -1.04
CA PRO A 36 -7.79 -11.27 0.03
C PRO A 36 -6.77 -10.38 -0.66
N ASP A 37 -6.78 -9.08 -0.38
CA ASP A 37 -5.54 -8.31 -0.45
C ASP A 37 -4.53 -9.22 0.20
N LYS A 38 -3.49 -9.62 -0.57
CA LYS A 38 -2.44 -10.50 -0.07
C LYS A 38 -2.15 -10.00 1.33
N ALA A 39 -2.50 -10.78 2.35
CA ALA A 39 -2.41 -10.30 3.71
C ALA A 39 -0.95 -9.91 3.85
N ALA A 40 -0.70 -8.59 3.88
CA ALA A 40 0.66 -8.07 3.97
C ALA A 40 1.27 -8.83 5.13
N GLU A 41 2.40 -9.50 4.89
CA GLU A 41 3.10 -10.26 5.93
C GLU A 41 3.14 -9.34 7.15
N GLN A 42 2.44 -9.72 8.23
CA GLN A 42 2.27 -8.80 9.35
C GLN A 42 3.65 -8.49 9.89
N ALA A 43 4.01 -7.21 9.84
CA ALA A 43 5.30 -6.75 10.32
C ALA A 43 5.49 -7.20 11.78
N LYS A 44 6.63 -7.84 12.03
CA LYS A 44 7.06 -8.21 13.38
C LYS A 44 7.54 -6.99 14.16
N GLY A 45 8.09 -6.00 13.45
CA GLY A 45 8.56 -4.73 14.01
C GLY A 45 7.49 -3.65 14.08
N VAL A 46 7.95 -2.40 14.14
CA VAL A 46 7.12 -1.21 14.31
C VAL A 46 6.73 -0.61 12.96
N THR A 47 5.52 -0.07 12.89
CA THR A 47 5.07 0.77 11.78
C THR A 47 4.73 2.16 12.31
N VAL A 48 5.29 3.20 11.69
CA VAL A 48 5.02 4.59 12.04
C VAL A 48 4.49 5.29 10.79
N CYS A 49 3.29 5.87 10.89
CA CYS A 49 2.62 6.57 9.81
C CYS A 49 2.46 8.05 10.17
N ASP A 50 2.81 8.94 9.24
CA ASP A 50 2.50 10.36 9.35
C ASP A 50 2.55 11.07 7.98
N ALA A 51 2.19 12.34 7.98
CA ALA A 51 2.50 13.28 6.91
C ALA A 51 3.97 13.73 7.05
N TYR A 52 4.78 13.32 6.08
CA TYR A 52 6.16 13.78 5.94
C TYR A 52 6.27 14.48 4.60
N LEU A 53 6.76 15.73 4.61
CA LEU A 53 6.73 16.60 3.43
C LEU A 53 5.28 16.79 2.96
N ILE A 54 5.01 16.58 1.67
CA ILE A 54 3.67 16.62 1.07
C ILE A 54 2.99 15.23 1.02
N PHE A 55 3.64 14.19 1.56
CA PHE A 55 3.18 12.80 1.40
C PHE A 55 2.68 12.22 2.71
N SER A 56 1.50 11.61 2.67
CA SER A 56 1.02 10.73 3.74
C SER A 56 1.61 9.34 3.56
N MET A 57 2.61 9.00 4.36
CA MET A 57 3.38 7.76 4.23
C MET A 57 3.54 7.02 5.56
N CYS A 58 3.93 5.76 5.48
CA CYS A 58 4.38 5.00 6.64
C CYS A 58 5.78 4.45 6.39
N VAL A 59 6.61 4.42 7.43
CA VAL A 59 7.82 3.63 7.49
C VAL A 59 7.56 2.36 8.29
N GLN A 60 8.14 1.24 7.88
CA GLN A 60 7.89 -0.06 8.51
C GLN A 60 9.18 -0.86 8.66
N ASP A 61 9.35 -1.42 9.86
CA ASP A 61 10.29 -2.50 10.19
C ASP A 61 9.52 -3.83 10.15
N ILE A 62 9.77 -4.63 9.11
CA ILE A 62 9.07 -5.89 8.82
C ILE A 62 9.61 -7.01 9.71
N ASP A 63 10.93 -7.14 9.86
CA ASP A 63 11.54 -8.28 10.55
C ASP A 63 11.87 -8.06 12.05
N GLY A 64 11.68 -6.82 12.52
CA GLY A 64 11.83 -6.42 13.92
C GLY A 64 13.28 -6.16 14.33
N ASP A 65 14.16 -5.78 13.40
CA ASP A 65 15.57 -5.48 13.68
C ASP A 65 15.82 -4.02 14.10
N ASN A 66 14.77 -3.19 14.18
CA ASN A 66 14.78 -1.74 14.41
C ASN A 66 15.40 -0.91 13.27
N THR A 67 15.39 -1.46 12.05
CA THR A 67 15.75 -0.76 10.82
C THR A 67 14.50 -0.63 9.95
N VAL A 68 14.34 0.51 9.28
CA VAL A 68 13.26 0.67 8.32
C VAL A 68 13.53 -0.21 7.10
N ASP A 69 12.68 -1.19 6.86
CA ASP A 69 12.75 -2.05 5.66
C ASP A 69 12.10 -1.37 4.45
N MET A 70 11.05 -0.57 4.65
CA MET A 70 10.38 0.18 3.58
C MET A 70 9.66 1.44 4.03
N ALA A 71 9.47 2.36 3.08
CA ALA A 71 8.50 3.44 3.15
C ALA A 71 7.43 3.26 2.05
N TYR A 72 6.15 3.44 2.41
CA TYR A 72 5.02 3.23 1.49
C TYR A 72 3.95 4.31 1.60
N PHE A 73 3.26 4.57 0.50
CA PHE A 73 2.16 5.53 0.44
C PHE A 73 0.92 4.99 1.16
N THR A 74 0.31 5.80 2.02
CA THR A 74 -0.84 5.34 2.83
C THR A 74 -2.09 5.05 2.02
N ASP A 75 -2.27 5.73 0.88
CA ASP A 75 -3.42 5.65 -0.02
C ASP A 75 -3.30 4.50 -1.03
N THR A 76 -2.20 4.41 -1.76
CA THR A 76 -2.00 3.38 -2.79
C THR A 76 -1.49 2.06 -2.23
N LYS A 77 -0.94 2.06 -1.01
CA LYS A 77 -0.24 0.91 -0.42
C LYS A 77 0.85 0.39 -1.36
N GLU A 78 1.63 1.31 -1.92
CA GLU A 78 2.81 0.99 -2.72
C GLU A 78 4.07 1.44 -2.00
N ALA A 79 5.05 0.52 -1.89
CA ALA A 79 6.38 0.82 -1.37
C ALA A 79 7.15 1.64 -2.40
N PHE A 80 7.61 2.83 -2.02
CA PHE A 80 8.38 3.72 -2.89
C PHE A 80 9.83 3.89 -2.44
N MET A 81 10.18 3.48 -1.22
CA MET A 81 11.56 3.29 -0.80
C MET A 81 11.71 1.97 -0.03
N TYR A 82 12.89 1.36 -0.10
CA TYR A 82 13.20 0.12 0.61
C TYR A 82 14.66 0.03 1.05
N GLN A 83 14.97 -0.68 2.13
CA GLN A 83 16.34 -0.92 2.55
C GLN A 83 17.10 -1.75 1.49
N GLU A 84 18.33 -1.36 1.19
CA GLU A 84 19.19 -2.12 0.28
C GLU A 84 19.33 -3.58 0.75
N GLY A 85 19.18 -4.54 -0.18
CA GLY A 85 19.18 -5.97 0.12
C GLY A 85 17.85 -6.56 0.61
N LYS A 86 16.86 -5.73 1.01
CA LYS A 86 15.54 -6.20 1.48
C LYS A 86 14.46 -6.24 0.39
N GLN A 87 14.80 -5.99 -0.89
CA GLN A 87 13.83 -5.92 -2.00
C GLN A 87 12.90 -7.14 -2.09
N ALA A 88 13.42 -8.35 -1.88
CA ALA A 88 12.62 -9.56 -1.92
C ALA A 88 11.65 -9.69 -0.73
N LEU A 89 12.03 -9.18 0.46
CA LEU A 89 11.15 -9.15 1.64
C LEU A 89 10.02 -8.14 1.42
N VAL A 90 10.38 -6.93 0.99
CA VAL A 90 9.44 -5.86 0.70
C VAL A 90 8.45 -6.27 -0.39
N GLY A 91 8.93 -6.83 -1.51
CA GLY A 91 8.07 -7.26 -2.62
C GLY A 91 7.11 -8.41 -2.31
N ARG A 92 7.32 -9.15 -1.21
CA ARG A 92 6.33 -10.11 -0.69
C ARG A 92 5.26 -9.44 0.17
N THR A 93 5.59 -8.31 0.79
CA THR A 93 4.76 -7.60 1.76
C THR A 93 3.89 -6.54 1.10
N MET A 94 4.45 -5.79 0.14
CA MET A 94 3.83 -4.61 -0.49
C MET A 94 4.20 -4.57 -1.98
N PRO A 95 3.28 -4.18 -2.89
CA PRO A 95 3.68 -3.85 -4.26
C PRO A 95 4.64 -2.65 -4.27
N PHE A 96 5.56 -2.63 -5.24
CA PHE A 96 6.44 -1.49 -5.44
C PHE A 96 5.76 -0.44 -6.30
N HIS A 97 5.93 0.83 -5.92
CA HIS A 97 5.68 1.94 -6.81
C HIS A 97 6.59 1.83 -8.03
N ARG A 98 6.13 2.27 -9.20
CA ARG A 98 6.88 2.16 -10.47
C ARG A 98 8.27 2.83 -10.43
N CYS A 99 8.43 3.82 -9.56
CA CYS A 99 9.67 4.55 -9.32
C CYS A 99 10.28 4.25 -7.94
N ALA A 100 10.03 3.07 -7.38
CA ALA A 100 10.60 2.69 -6.10
C ALA A 100 12.13 2.60 -6.17
N VAL A 101 12.81 3.11 -5.14
CA VAL A 101 14.26 3.17 -5.07
C VAL A 101 14.78 2.62 -3.73
N PRO A 102 16.03 2.11 -3.67
CA PRO A 102 16.63 1.79 -2.39
C PRO A 102 16.86 3.08 -1.56
N LEU A 103 16.75 2.97 -0.24
CA LEU A 103 17.16 4.01 0.70
C LEU A 103 18.68 4.12 0.65
N ASP A 104 19.18 5.33 0.36
CA ASP A 104 20.60 5.62 0.57
C ASP A 104 20.93 5.67 2.08
N ALA A 105 22.21 5.69 2.42
CA ALA A 105 22.66 5.64 3.80
C ALA A 105 22.15 6.82 4.66
N GLY A 106 22.03 8.01 4.08
CA GLY A 106 21.53 9.20 4.78
C GLY A 106 20.04 9.08 5.05
N MET A 107 19.26 8.77 4.01
CA MET A 107 17.82 8.55 4.14
C MET A 107 17.49 7.39 5.08
N GLN A 108 18.27 6.29 5.03
CA GLN A 108 18.12 5.16 5.94
C GLN A 108 18.36 5.58 7.40
N ALA A 109 19.43 6.34 7.67
CA ALA A 109 19.73 6.80 9.02
C ALA A 109 18.63 7.72 9.57
N THR A 110 18.15 8.67 8.75
CA THR A 110 17.06 9.57 9.13
C THR A 110 15.75 8.81 9.35
N THR A 111 15.38 7.89 8.46
CA THR A 111 14.12 7.12 8.57
C THR A 111 14.14 6.13 9.74
N ASN A 112 15.29 5.56 10.10
CA ASN A 112 15.41 4.71 11.29
C ASN A 112 15.05 5.46 12.59
N ARG A 113 15.36 6.75 12.68
CA ARG A 113 14.99 7.59 13.84
C ARG A 113 13.48 7.73 13.99
N ILE A 114 12.73 7.68 12.88
CA ILE A 114 11.27 7.76 12.88
C ILE A 114 10.62 6.58 13.63
N LEU A 115 11.24 5.39 13.61
CA LEU A 115 10.70 4.23 14.33
C LEU A 115 10.53 4.46 15.84
N ARG A 116 11.27 5.42 16.41
CA ARG A 116 11.23 5.77 17.85
C ARG A 116 10.52 7.09 18.12
N ARG A 117 9.62 7.51 17.23
CA ARG A 117 9.01 8.83 17.28
C ARG A 117 8.39 9.21 18.63
N THR A 118 7.76 8.26 19.31
CA THR A 118 7.12 8.51 20.62
C THR A 118 8.08 8.99 21.70
N ASP A 119 9.38 8.75 21.51
CA ASP A 119 10.42 9.05 22.49
C ASP A 119 11.22 10.32 22.10
N LEU A 120 10.90 10.95 20.97
CA LEU A 120 11.62 12.11 20.46
C LEU A 120 11.16 13.42 21.13
N SER A 121 12.11 14.30 21.38
CA SER A 121 11.84 15.71 21.67
C SER A 121 11.43 16.46 20.41
N LEU A 122 10.74 17.60 20.57
CA LEU A 122 10.37 18.49 19.46
C LEU A 122 11.58 18.90 18.61
N ALA A 123 12.73 19.15 19.25
CA ALA A 123 13.96 19.52 18.53
C ALA A 123 14.46 18.37 17.64
N GLU A 124 14.34 17.12 18.09
CA GLU A 124 14.70 15.94 17.30
C GLU A 124 13.72 15.72 16.14
N GLU A 125 12.42 15.93 16.35
CA GLU A 125 11.42 15.85 15.28
C GLU A 125 11.68 16.90 14.18
N ILE A 126 12.02 18.14 14.56
CA ILE A 126 12.39 19.19 13.62
C ILE A 126 13.67 18.80 12.85
N SER A 127 14.69 18.28 13.55
CA SER A 127 15.93 17.81 12.92
C SER A 127 15.67 16.69 11.91
N ILE A 128 14.83 15.71 12.24
CA ILE A 128 14.44 14.64 11.30
C ILE A 128 13.73 15.25 10.09
N THR A 129 12.81 16.18 10.31
CA THR A 129 12.06 16.83 9.22
C THR A 129 12.99 17.58 8.27
N GLN A 130 13.97 18.32 8.81
CA GLN A 130 14.98 19.01 8.00
C GLN A 130 15.83 18.04 7.18
N GLU A 131 16.29 16.95 7.77
CA GLU A 131 17.05 15.92 7.06
C GLU A 131 16.22 15.24 5.96
N LEU A 132 14.93 14.97 6.21
CA LEU A 132 14.02 14.43 5.20
C LEU A 132 13.84 15.39 4.02
N ILE A 133 13.70 16.69 4.28
CA ILE A 133 13.61 17.72 3.23
C ILE A 133 14.87 17.71 2.37
N VAL A 134 16.06 17.73 2.99
CA VAL A 134 17.34 17.75 2.27
C VAL A 134 17.54 16.47 1.44
N ASN A 135 17.26 15.30 2.02
CA ASN A 135 17.36 14.03 1.30
C ASN A 135 16.33 13.92 0.17
N TYR A 136 15.13 14.48 0.35
CA TYR A 136 14.14 14.52 -0.73
C TYR A 136 14.57 15.47 -1.86
N ALA A 137 15.04 16.67 -1.54
CA ALA A 137 15.48 17.65 -2.53
C ALA A 137 16.60 17.09 -3.42
N SER A 138 17.54 16.33 -2.85
CA SER A 138 18.61 15.67 -3.60
C SER A 138 18.09 14.52 -4.49
N ALA A 139 17.07 13.78 -4.03
CA ALA A 139 16.47 12.67 -4.78
C ALA A 139 15.44 13.13 -5.83
N LYS A 140 14.83 14.31 -5.66
CA LYS A 140 13.73 14.82 -6.48
C LYS A 140 14.00 14.79 -7.99
N PRO A 141 15.17 15.21 -8.52
CA PRO A 141 15.43 15.16 -9.96
C PRO A 141 15.33 13.74 -10.54
N ALA A 142 15.76 12.73 -9.80
CA ALA A 142 15.69 11.34 -10.25
C ALA A 142 14.24 10.80 -10.20
N ILE A 143 13.48 11.19 -9.18
CA ILE A 143 12.05 10.86 -9.04
C ILE A 143 11.25 11.49 -10.18
N ASP A 144 11.44 12.79 -10.43
CA ASP A 144 10.77 13.54 -11.49
C ASP A 144 11.11 12.95 -12.87
N ALA A 145 12.38 12.63 -13.12
CA ALA A 145 12.81 11.99 -14.36
C ALA A 145 12.15 10.61 -14.56
N CYS A 146 11.93 9.85 -13.49
CA CYS A 146 11.20 8.59 -13.57
C CYS A 146 9.71 8.83 -13.90
N ASN A 147 9.05 9.75 -13.20
CA ASN A 147 7.64 10.07 -13.39
C ASN A 147 7.35 10.62 -14.81
N ALA A 148 8.19 11.50 -15.33
CA ALA A 148 8.06 12.09 -16.67
C ALA A 148 8.02 11.04 -17.80
N ARG A 149 8.61 9.86 -17.60
CA ARG A 149 8.54 8.75 -18.57
C ARG A 149 7.13 8.20 -18.74
N PHE A 150 6.25 8.43 -17.76
CA PHE A 150 4.90 7.90 -17.73
C PHE A 150 3.83 8.97 -17.91
N GLU A 151 4.11 10.23 -17.58
CA GLU A 151 3.19 11.35 -17.83
C GLU A 151 2.95 11.60 -19.32
N ASN A 152 3.95 11.33 -20.16
CA ASN A 152 3.84 11.45 -21.61
C ASN A 152 2.99 10.34 -22.28
N GLY A 153 2.48 9.37 -21.50
CA GLY A 153 1.69 8.23 -21.98
C GLY A 153 0.25 8.13 -21.46
N GLU A 154 -0.14 8.92 -20.46
CA GLU A 154 -1.49 8.94 -19.88
C GLU A 154 -2.00 10.39 -19.79
N SER A 155 -2.67 10.85 -20.85
CA SER A 155 -3.58 11.98 -20.75
C SER A 155 -4.90 11.47 -20.19
N ASP A 156 -5.03 11.49 -18.86
CA ASP A 156 -6.26 11.95 -18.21
C ASP A 156 -6.11 12.02 -16.69
N GLY A 157 -6.29 13.24 -16.17
CA GLY A 157 -6.73 13.51 -14.80
C GLY A 157 -5.77 13.17 -13.68
N LYS A 158 -4.68 13.94 -13.51
CA LYS A 158 -3.97 13.98 -12.22
C LYS A 158 -3.87 15.40 -11.69
N GLN A 159 -4.40 15.53 -10.47
CA GLN A 159 -4.04 16.55 -9.51
C GLN A 159 -2.52 16.66 -9.47
N GLN A 160 -2.03 17.81 -9.90
CA GLN A 160 -0.63 18.16 -9.91
C GLN A 160 -0.09 17.95 -8.49
N ALA A 161 0.95 17.13 -8.34
CA ALA A 161 1.68 17.10 -7.08
C ALA A 161 2.12 18.54 -6.78
N PRO A 162 1.89 19.07 -5.57
CA PRO A 162 2.24 20.44 -5.25
C PRO A 162 3.70 20.70 -5.60
N ASP A 163 3.91 21.74 -6.41
CA ASP A 163 5.21 22.13 -6.91
C ASP A 163 6.03 22.69 -5.74
N PHE A 164 7.20 22.08 -5.50
CA PHE A 164 8.10 22.51 -4.44
C PHE A 164 8.75 23.87 -4.70
N SER A 165 8.65 24.39 -5.93
CA SER A 165 9.10 25.76 -6.26
C SER A 165 8.39 26.81 -5.39
N GLU A 166 7.11 26.59 -5.07
CA GLU A 166 6.32 27.49 -4.24
C GLU A 166 6.80 27.49 -2.77
N PHE A 167 7.42 26.39 -2.32
CA PHE A 167 8.03 26.31 -1.00
C PHE A 167 9.44 26.91 -0.99
N GLU A 168 10.26 26.68 -2.01
CA GLU A 168 11.61 27.25 -2.12
C GLU A 168 11.61 28.79 -2.17
N GLU A 169 10.65 29.39 -2.88
CA GLU A 169 10.50 30.86 -2.94
C GLU A 169 10.23 31.51 -1.56
N ASP A 170 9.65 30.77 -0.62
CA ASP A 170 9.29 31.25 0.72
C ASP A 170 10.46 31.15 1.73
N TRP A 171 11.43 30.26 1.46
CA TRP A 171 12.65 30.11 2.28
C TRP A 171 13.78 31.04 1.87
N GLU A 172 13.90 31.41 0.59
CA GLU A 172 14.92 32.36 0.13
C GLU A 172 14.59 33.83 0.47
N GLN A 173 13.37 34.11 0.95
CA GLN A 173 12.91 35.46 1.31
C GLN A 173 12.96 35.78 2.83
N GLN A 174 13.64 34.96 3.64
CA GLN A 174 13.91 35.22 5.07
C GLN A 174 15.40 35.45 5.33
#